data_AF-A0A9Q1B8K0-F1
#
_entry.id   AF-A0A9Q1B8K0-F1
#
_cell.length_a   1.000
_cell.length_b   1.000
_cell.length_c   1.000
_cell.angle_alpha   90.00
_cell.angle_beta   90.00
_cell.angle_gamma   90.00
#
_symmetry.space_group_name_H-M   'P 1'
#
loop_
_entity.id
_entity.type
_entity.pdbx_description
1 polymer ?
#
loop_
_entity_poly.entity_id
_entity_poly.type
_entity_poly.pdbx_seq_one_letter_code
_entity_poly.pdbx_strand_id
1 'polypeptide(L)'
;MYLKPELKANTRKHKTWNIKKTREILGRPICSRLLFVHALLGCDTTSRVFGIGKPVALKEVQKNAEFQKLADLFTREGASKKDIINAGEKALVCIYNGKKGEGIDDLRYRRFCEKVAKSSTFVEPKTLPPTSAATEYHSMRVYYQVQTWRETAGHLKPEEWGWKIKNSQLLPVQTHLPAAPEKLTKIFRCNCKTGCSTSRCPCKRIPIACTWMCGVCKGESCANSSRLEIDDSVSV
;
A
#
# COMPACT_ATOMS: atom_id res chain seq x y z
N MET A 1 2.63 11.51 34.60
CA MET A 1 2.90 12.13 33.29
C MET A 1 1.56 12.29 32.58
N TYR A 2 1.19 13.50 32.22
CA TYR A 2 -0.04 13.82 31.52
C TYR A 2 0.33 14.35 30.14
N LEU A 3 -0.36 13.90 29.09
CA LEU A 3 -0.18 14.45 27.75
C LEU A 3 -1.24 15.54 27.51
N LYS A 4 -0.78 16.74 27.19
CA LYS A 4 -1.64 17.86 26.77
C LYS A 4 -1.42 18.09 25.26
N PRO A 5 -2.42 17.81 24.40
CA PRO A 5 -2.30 18.11 22.98
C PRO A 5 -2.37 19.63 22.73
N GLU A 6 -1.73 20.11 21.65
CA GLU A 6 -1.87 21.49 21.18
C GLU A 6 -3.32 21.83 20.85
N LEU A 7 -3.68 23.09 21.08
CA LEU A 7 -5.02 23.59 20.83
C LEU A 7 -5.30 23.62 19.33
N LYS A 8 -6.39 22.98 18.91
CA LYS A 8 -7.03 23.31 17.64
C LYS A 8 -7.82 24.60 17.80
N ALA A 9 -7.73 25.49 16.82
CA ALA A 9 -8.51 26.72 16.77
C ALA A 9 -9.99 26.43 17.12
N ASN A 10 -10.53 27.20 18.07
CA ASN A 10 -11.91 27.12 18.63
C ASN A 10 -12.24 26.03 19.66
N THR A 11 -11.26 25.35 20.28
CA THR A 11 -11.57 24.34 21.33
C THR A 11 -11.36 24.90 22.75
N ARG A 12 -12.44 25.09 23.54
CA ARG A 12 -12.39 25.61 24.92
C ARG A 12 -12.14 24.53 26.01
N LYS A 13 -12.21 23.24 25.69
CA LYS A 13 -12.04 22.15 26.66
C LYS A 13 -10.70 21.43 26.46
N HIS A 14 -9.88 21.40 27.51
CA HIS A 14 -8.67 20.60 27.55
C HIS A 14 -9.02 19.12 27.78
N LYS A 15 -8.61 18.25 26.86
CA LYS A 15 -8.64 16.80 27.11
C LYS A 15 -7.28 16.37 27.64
N THR A 16 -7.22 16.15 28.95
CA THR A 16 -6.02 15.65 29.63
C THR A 16 -6.04 14.13 29.67
N TRP A 17 -4.97 13.49 29.23
CA TRP A 17 -4.84 12.04 29.27
C TRP A 17 -3.89 11.60 30.37
N ASN A 18 -4.38 10.74 31.28
CA ASN A 18 -3.55 10.11 32.31
C ASN A 18 -2.85 8.89 31.72
N ILE A 19 -1.56 9.05 31.41
CA ILE A 19 -0.75 7.99 30.78
C ILE A 19 -0.63 6.76 31.69
N LYS A 20 -0.56 6.94 33.02
CA LYS A 20 -0.49 5.82 33.97
C LYS A 20 -1.76 4.98 33.90
N LYS A 21 -2.93 5.64 33.96
CA LYS A 21 -4.23 4.98 33.84
C LYS A 21 -4.39 4.29 32.49
N THR A 22 -3.97 4.93 31.39
CA THR A 22 -4.02 4.30 30.07
C THR A 22 -3.13 3.05 30.00
N ARG A 23 -1.93 3.10 30.57
CA ARG A 23 -1.02 1.95 30.65
C ARG A 23 -1.61 0.81 31.49
N GLU A 24 -2.28 1.12 32.60
CA GLU A 24 -2.98 0.14 33.43
C GLU A 24 -4.12 -0.55 32.67
N ILE A 25 -4.93 0.22 31.94
CA ILE A 25 -6.05 -0.32 31.15
C ILE A 25 -5.55 -1.19 29.99
N LEU A 26 -4.50 -0.77 29.29
CA LEU A 26 -3.97 -1.53 28.15
C LEU A 26 -3.15 -2.75 28.57
N GLY A 27 -2.52 -2.69 29.74
CA GLY A 27 -1.62 -3.73 30.23
C GLY A 27 -0.27 -3.76 29.50
N ARG A 28 0.73 -4.39 30.13
CA ARG A 28 2.08 -4.53 29.55
C ARG A 28 2.09 -5.14 28.14
N PRO A 29 1.35 -6.22 27.84
CA PRO A 29 1.42 -6.86 26.54
C PRO A 29 1.00 -5.94 25.38
N ILE A 30 -0.05 -5.14 25.55
CA ILE A 30 -0.47 -4.23 24.48
C ILE A 30 0.50 -3.05 24.39
N CYS A 31 0.93 -2.52 25.54
CA CYS A 31 1.88 -1.41 25.58
C CYS A 31 3.19 -1.71 24.84
N SER A 32 3.74 -2.93 24.92
CA SER A 32 4.97 -3.29 24.22
C SER A 32 4.83 -3.28 22.69
N ARG A 33 3.61 -3.37 22.16
CA ARG A 33 3.30 -3.44 20.72
C ARG A 33 2.78 -2.12 20.15
N LEU A 34 2.62 -1.09 20.98
CA LEU A 34 2.07 0.20 20.53
C LEU A 34 2.96 0.89 19.50
N LEU A 35 4.28 0.74 19.58
CA LEU A 35 5.23 1.30 18.61
C LEU A 35 4.97 0.74 17.22
N PHE A 36 4.84 -0.59 17.11
CA PHE A 36 4.48 -1.27 15.87
C PHE A 36 3.12 -0.80 15.35
N VAL A 37 2.09 -0.80 16.19
CA VAL A 37 0.73 -0.34 15.83
C VAL A 37 0.76 1.11 15.29
N HIS A 38 1.56 1.97 15.90
CA HIS A 38 1.67 3.37 15.50
C HIS A 38 2.39 3.51 14.16
N ALA A 39 3.51 2.82 13.95
CA ALA A 39 4.30 2.89 12.73
C ALA A 39 3.63 2.18 11.54
N LEU A 40 2.98 1.02 11.75
CA LEU A 40 2.36 0.22 10.69
C LEU A 40 1.31 1.00 9.90
N LEU A 41 0.46 1.79 10.59
CA LEU A 41 -0.60 2.59 9.96
C LEU A 41 -0.20 4.04 9.68
N GLY A 42 1.09 4.36 9.82
CA GLY A 42 1.68 5.64 9.47
C GLY A 42 1.99 6.53 10.67
N CYS A 43 3.21 7.04 10.68
CA CYS A 43 3.71 8.09 11.56
C CYS A 43 4.47 9.13 10.72
N ASP A 44 5.29 9.97 11.33
CA ASP A 44 6.01 11.02 10.60
C ASP A 44 7.02 10.45 9.58
N THR A 45 7.48 9.22 9.78
CA THR A 45 8.50 8.55 8.94
C THR A 45 7.98 7.33 8.17
N THR A 46 6.74 6.92 8.39
CA THR A 46 6.15 5.76 7.70
C THR A 46 4.84 6.15 7.02
N SER A 47 4.55 5.49 5.89
CA SER A 47 3.39 5.84 5.08
C SER A 47 2.08 5.54 5.80
N ARG A 48 1.10 6.45 5.67
CA ARG A 48 -0.25 6.22 6.18
C ARG A 48 -1.05 5.34 5.23
N VAL A 49 -1.75 4.37 5.79
CA VAL A 49 -2.72 3.55 5.07
C VAL A 49 -4.02 4.34 4.88
N PHE A 50 -4.41 4.59 3.63
CA PHE A 50 -5.58 5.41 3.32
C PHE A 50 -6.88 4.72 3.77
N GLY A 51 -7.79 5.50 4.37
CA GLY A 51 -9.08 4.99 4.85
C GLY A 51 -9.03 4.12 6.11
N ILE A 52 -7.84 3.78 6.63
CA ILE A 52 -7.67 2.94 7.83
C ILE A 52 -6.96 3.73 8.93
N GLY A 53 -7.55 3.76 10.13
CA GLY A 53 -7.01 4.49 11.27
C GLY A 53 -6.31 3.58 12.29
N LYS A 54 -5.41 4.16 13.09
CA LYS A 54 -4.72 3.52 14.24
C LYS A 54 -5.65 2.71 15.17
N PRO A 55 -6.90 3.12 15.45
CA PRO A 55 -7.82 2.31 16.25
C PRO A 55 -8.10 0.91 15.69
N VAL A 56 -7.97 0.69 14.38
CA VAL A 56 -8.15 -0.64 13.76
C VAL A 56 -7.02 -1.57 14.20
N ALA A 57 -5.77 -1.16 14.02
CA ALA A 57 -4.62 -1.94 14.47
C ALA A 57 -4.57 -2.11 15.99
N LEU A 58 -5.03 -1.11 16.76
CA LEU A 58 -5.15 -1.24 18.22
C LEU A 58 -6.18 -2.31 18.62
N LYS A 59 -7.33 -2.39 17.94
CA LYS A 59 -8.33 -3.44 18.17
C LYS A 59 -7.78 -4.81 17.76
N GLU A 60 -7.07 -4.90 16.64
CA GLU A 60 -6.46 -6.15 16.19
C GLU A 60 -5.44 -6.67 17.20
N VAL A 61 -4.50 -5.84 17.66
CA VAL A 61 -3.50 -6.28 18.64
C VAL A 61 -4.12 -6.68 19.98
N GLN A 62 -5.30 -6.16 20.33
CA GLN A 62 -6.01 -6.55 21.56
C GLN A 62 -6.68 -7.93 21.47
N LYS A 63 -7.06 -8.39 20.27
CA LYS A 63 -7.91 -9.57 20.10
C LYS A 63 -7.23 -10.73 19.37
N ASN A 64 -6.25 -10.44 18.51
CA ASN A 64 -5.71 -11.38 17.56
C ASN A 64 -4.30 -11.82 17.97
N ALA A 65 -4.18 -13.05 18.48
CA ALA A 65 -2.92 -13.62 18.93
C ALA A 65 -1.89 -13.75 17.80
N GLU A 66 -2.33 -13.96 16.56
CA GLU A 66 -1.41 -14.02 15.42
C GLU A 66 -0.86 -12.62 15.12
N PHE A 67 -1.72 -11.60 15.10
CA PHE A 67 -1.30 -10.21 14.94
C PHE A 67 -0.34 -9.76 16.06
N GLN A 68 -0.53 -10.26 17.29
CA GLN A 68 0.41 -10.02 18.40
C GLN A 68 1.80 -10.61 18.11
N LYS A 69 1.90 -11.84 17.60
CA LYS A 69 3.19 -12.45 17.21
C LYS A 69 3.86 -11.68 16.08
N LEU A 70 3.09 -11.22 15.10
CA LEU A 70 3.60 -10.37 14.02
C LEU A 70 4.18 -9.08 14.62
N ALA A 71 3.46 -8.40 15.52
CA ALA A 71 3.94 -7.21 16.20
C ALA A 71 5.22 -7.47 17.03
N ASP A 72 5.30 -8.61 17.72
CA ASP A 72 6.46 -8.98 18.53
C ASP A 72 7.73 -9.09 17.70
N LEU A 73 7.62 -9.64 16.48
CA LEU A 73 8.74 -9.71 15.55
C LEU A 73 9.33 -8.33 15.23
N PHE A 74 8.48 -7.32 15.06
CA PHE A 74 8.95 -5.95 14.80
C PHE A 74 9.60 -5.30 16.01
N THR A 75 9.30 -5.78 17.21
CA THR A 75 9.98 -5.34 18.42
C THR A 75 11.28 -6.10 18.66
N ARG A 76 11.49 -7.26 18.03
CA ARG A 76 12.67 -8.10 18.30
C ARG A 76 13.92 -7.54 17.63
N GLU A 77 15.01 -7.43 18.40
CA GLU A 77 16.32 -7.08 17.87
C GLU A 77 16.89 -8.21 17.00
N GLY A 78 17.58 -7.85 15.91
CA GLY A 78 18.19 -8.81 14.99
C GLY A 78 17.19 -9.63 14.18
N ALA A 79 15.93 -9.20 14.05
CA ALA A 79 14.98 -9.87 13.18
C ALA A 79 15.44 -9.78 11.72
N SER A 80 15.36 -10.89 10.98
CA SER A 80 15.80 -10.91 9.60
C SER A 80 14.89 -10.06 8.71
N LYS A 81 15.44 -9.44 7.66
CA LYS A 81 14.64 -8.66 6.68
C LYS A 81 13.51 -9.51 6.10
N LYS A 82 13.77 -10.77 5.78
CA LYS A 82 12.78 -11.71 5.24
C LYS A 82 11.60 -11.92 6.20
N ASP A 83 11.88 -12.11 7.49
CA ASP A 83 10.81 -12.30 8.48
C ASP A 83 9.98 -11.02 8.64
N ILE A 84 10.64 -9.85 8.68
CA ILE A 84 9.97 -8.55 8.78
C ILE A 84 9.06 -8.27 7.58
N ILE A 85 9.54 -8.53 6.37
CA ILE A 85 8.77 -8.37 5.13
C ILE A 85 7.52 -9.27 5.16
N ASN A 86 7.71 -10.57 5.44
CA ASN A 86 6.61 -11.53 5.52
C ASN A 86 5.60 -11.17 6.63
N ALA A 87 6.09 -10.76 7.80
CA ALA A 87 5.23 -10.40 8.91
C ALA A 87 4.46 -9.10 8.65
N GLY A 88 5.09 -8.12 8.02
CA GLY A 88 4.44 -6.87 7.65
C GLY A 88 3.37 -7.06 6.57
N GLU A 89 3.61 -7.95 5.61
CA GLU A 89 2.58 -8.34 4.64
C GLU A 89 1.38 -8.98 5.32
N LYS A 90 1.59 -10.01 6.14
CA LYS A 90 0.52 -10.67 6.90
C LYS A 90 -0.23 -9.68 7.80
N ALA A 91 0.49 -8.75 8.43
CA ALA A 91 -0.12 -7.74 9.28
C ALA A 91 -1.04 -6.82 8.46
N LEU A 92 -0.62 -6.36 7.29
CA LEU A 92 -1.48 -5.55 6.42
C LEU A 92 -2.65 -6.34 5.86
N VAL A 93 -2.47 -7.61 5.51
CA VAL A 93 -3.58 -8.50 5.13
C VAL A 93 -4.63 -8.57 6.24
N CYS A 94 -4.22 -8.74 7.51
CA CYS A 94 -5.14 -8.69 8.65
C CYS A 94 -5.87 -7.34 8.73
N ILE A 95 -5.13 -6.23 8.63
CA ILE A 95 -5.71 -4.88 8.72
C ILE A 95 -6.74 -4.58 7.63
N TYR A 96 -6.53 -5.11 6.42
CA TYR A 96 -7.46 -4.98 5.29
C TYR A 96 -8.57 -6.04 5.28
N ASN A 97 -8.71 -6.81 6.37
CA ASN A 97 -9.68 -7.90 6.52
C ASN A 97 -9.54 -8.91 5.36
N GLY A 98 -8.31 -9.34 5.08
CA GLY A 98 -8.02 -10.40 4.14
C GLY A 98 -8.44 -11.77 4.65
N LYS A 99 -8.56 -12.73 3.73
CA LYS A 99 -8.89 -14.12 4.05
C LYS A 99 -7.67 -14.83 4.63
N LYS A 100 -7.89 -15.91 5.37
CA LYS A 100 -6.80 -16.75 5.91
C LYS A 100 -5.96 -17.31 4.76
N GLY A 101 -4.65 -17.07 4.80
CA GLY A 101 -3.70 -17.54 3.79
C GLY A 101 -3.67 -16.71 2.49
N GLU A 102 -4.43 -15.62 2.40
CA GLU A 102 -4.43 -14.74 1.23
C GLU A 102 -3.18 -13.84 1.22
N GLY A 103 -2.52 -13.75 0.06
CA GLY A 103 -1.43 -12.79 -0.17
C GLY A 103 -1.95 -11.36 -0.37
N ILE A 104 -1.11 -10.36 -0.15
CA ILE A 104 -1.58 -8.96 -0.24
C ILE A 104 -1.97 -8.54 -1.66
N ASP A 105 -1.31 -9.10 -2.69
CA ASP A 105 -1.63 -8.83 -4.09
C ASP A 105 -2.95 -9.50 -4.49
N ASP A 106 -3.22 -10.72 -4.03
CA ASP A 106 -4.52 -11.40 -4.24
C ASP A 106 -5.65 -10.62 -3.58
N LEU A 107 -5.43 -10.19 -2.33
CA LEU A 107 -6.35 -9.32 -1.61
C LEU A 107 -6.58 -8.01 -2.38
N ARG A 108 -5.52 -7.38 -2.89
CA ARG A 108 -5.60 -6.15 -3.69
C ARG A 108 -6.44 -6.36 -4.95
N TYR A 109 -6.20 -7.43 -5.69
CA TYR A 109 -6.93 -7.76 -6.91
C TYR A 109 -8.41 -8.03 -6.62
N ARG A 110 -8.70 -8.85 -5.61
CA ARG A 110 -10.08 -9.13 -5.20
C ARG A 110 -10.83 -7.85 -4.80
N ARG A 111 -10.21 -6.96 -4.03
CA ARG A 111 -10.81 -5.65 -3.68
C ARG A 111 -11.05 -4.76 -4.89
N PHE A 112 -10.18 -4.82 -5.89
CA PHE A 112 -10.38 -4.12 -7.16
C PHE A 112 -11.61 -4.67 -7.90
N CYS A 113 -11.71 -5.99 -8.09
CA CYS A 113 -12.87 -6.64 -8.71
C CYS A 113 -14.18 -6.31 -7.98
N GLU A 114 -14.19 -6.38 -6.65
CA GLU A 114 -15.35 -6.01 -5.81
C GLU A 114 -15.81 -4.56 -6.04
N LYS A 115 -14.88 -3.63 -6.28
CA LYS A 115 -15.20 -2.21 -6.53
C LYS A 115 -15.73 -2.00 -7.95
N VAL A 116 -15.08 -2.62 -8.94
CA VAL A 116 -15.50 -2.53 -10.36
C VAL A 116 -16.89 -3.15 -10.56
N ALA A 117 -17.20 -4.24 -9.85
CA ALA A 117 -18.53 -4.86 -9.91
C ALA A 117 -19.65 -3.98 -9.31
N LYS A 118 -19.31 -3.08 -8.37
CA LYS A 118 -20.29 -2.24 -7.66
C LYS A 118 -20.47 -0.85 -8.29
N SER A 119 -19.50 -0.37 -9.07
CA SER A 119 -19.51 0.99 -9.61
C SER A 119 -18.74 1.06 -10.92
N SER A 120 -19.28 1.85 -11.86
CA SER A 120 -18.60 2.24 -13.10
C SER A 120 -17.60 3.38 -12.91
N THR A 121 -17.48 3.93 -11.71
CA THR A 121 -16.53 5.02 -11.41
C THR A 121 -15.09 4.50 -11.33
N PHE A 122 -14.15 5.40 -11.66
CA PHE A 122 -12.73 5.10 -11.57
C PHE A 122 -12.33 4.67 -10.15
N VAL A 123 -11.65 3.53 -10.05
CA VAL A 123 -11.13 3.03 -8.77
C VAL A 123 -9.84 3.74 -8.44
N GLU A 124 -9.89 4.66 -7.47
CA GLU A 124 -8.70 5.34 -6.98
C GLU A 124 -7.72 4.35 -6.33
N PRO A 125 -6.45 4.27 -6.79
CA PRO A 125 -5.47 3.28 -6.31
C PRO A 125 -5.20 3.33 -4.79
N LYS A 126 -5.32 4.52 -4.19
CA LYS A 126 -5.16 4.70 -2.73
C LYS A 126 -6.23 3.98 -1.91
N THR A 127 -7.38 3.64 -2.51
CA THR A 127 -8.47 2.95 -1.82
C THR A 127 -8.31 1.43 -1.81
N LEU A 128 -7.24 0.92 -2.42
CA LEU A 128 -6.90 -0.50 -2.47
C LEU A 128 -5.80 -0.81 -1.45
N PRO A 129 -5.69 -2.09 -1.00
CA PRO A 129 -4.51 -2.59 -0.29
C PRO A 129 -3.22 -2.30 -1.08
N PRO A 130 -2.07 -2.01 -0.45
CA PRO A 130 -0.81 -1.80 -1.18
C PRO A 130 -0.39 -3.04 -1.97
N THR A 131 0.58 -2.89 -2.88
CA THR A 131 1.21 -4.04 -3.54
C THR A 131 2.20 -4.72 -2.59
N SER A 132 2.56 -5.97 -2.86
CA SER A 132 3.64 -6.69 -2.17
C SER A 132 4.94 -5.89 -2.14
N ALA A 133 5.40 -5.37 -3.30
CA ALA A 133 6.61 -4.54 -3.40
C ALA A 133 6.56 -3.25 -2.57
N ALA A 134 5.41 -2.57 -2.49
CA ALA A 134 5.28 -1.39 -1.64
C ALA A 134 5.23 -1.77 -0.15
N THR A 135 4.61 -2.91 0.15
CA THR A 135 4.49 -3.46 1.50
C THR A 135 5.85 -3.89 2.05
N GLU A 136 6.71 -4.46 1.21
CA GLU A 136 8.09 -4.82 1.54
C GLU A 136 8.84 -3.63 2.15
N TYR A 137 8.98 -2.54 1.38
CA TYR A 137 9.70 -1.37 1.85
C TYR A 137 9.00 -0.65 3.01
N HIS A 138 7.67 -0.65 3.04
CA HIS A 138 6.93 -0.11 4.18
C HIS A 138 7.26 -0.89 5.46
N SER A 139 7.27 -2.22 5.39
CA SER A 139 7.60 -3.10 6.52
C SER A 139 9.03 -2.87 7.01
N MET A 140 9.99 -2.73 6.09
CA MET A 140 11.38 -2.41 6.44
C MET A 140 11.49 -1.08 7.19
N ARG A 141 10.81 -0.03 6.72
CA ARG A 141 10.80 1.28 7.40
C ARG A 141 10.10 1.23 8.75
N VAL A 142 9.00 0.48 8.87
CA VAL A 142 8.29 0.28 10.14
C VAL A 142 9.23 -0.38 11.16
N TYR A 143 9.98 -1.42 10.76
CA TYR A 143 10.96 -2.04 11.64
C TYR A 143 12.05 -1.06 12.06
N TYR A 144 12.69 -0.38 11.11
CA TYR A 144 13.70 0.62 11.40
C TYR A 144 13.19 1.68 12.40
N GLN A 145 11.98 2.18 12.20
CA GLN A 145 11.39 3.19 13.08
C GLN A 145 11.10 2.63 14.49
N VAL A 146 10.57 1.41 14.60
CA VAL A 146 10.34 0.75 15.89
C VAL A 146 11.66 0.55 16.63
N GLN A 147 12.70 0.06 15.95
CA GLN A 147 14.02 -0.13 16.55
C GLN A 147 14.68 1.20 16.94
N THR A 148 14.41 2.27 16.21
CA THR A 148 14.90 3.62 16.55
C THR A 148 14.28 4.11 17.86
N TRP A 149 12.96 4.00 18.01
CA TRP A 149 12.30 4.28 19.30
C TRP A 149 12.71 3.28 20.41
N ARG A 150 13.11 2.09 20.00
CA ARG A 150 13.77 1.01 20.77
C ARG A 150 15.09 1.41 21.42
N GLU A 151 15.77 2.40 20.85
CA GLU A 151 17.21 2.65 21.05
C GLU A 151 18.10 1.46 20.64
N THR A 152 17.60 0.58 19.76
CA THR A 152 18.28 -0.64 19.28
C THR A 152 18.66 -0.57 17.80
N ALA A 153 18.48 0.58 17.15
CA ALA A 153 18.78 0.78 15.74
C ALA A 153 20.25 1.08 15.42
N GLY A 154 21.15 1.14 16.41
CA GLY A 154 22.53 1.60 16.22
C GLY A 154 23.35 0.84 15.17
N HIS A 155 22.99 -0.42 14.90
CA HIS A 155 23.62 -1.26 13.86
C HIS A 155 22.86 -1.27 12.52
N LEU A 156 21.68 -0.65 12.44
CA LEU A 156 20.83 -0.65 11.25
C LEU A 156 21.18 0.55 10.38
N LYS A 157 21.57 0.31 9.12
CA LYS A 157 21.76 1.38 8.14
C LYS A 157 20.42 1.73 7.47
N PRO A 158 19.96 2.98 7.46
CA PRO A 158 18.68 3.35 6.84
C PRO A 158 18.50 2.83 5.40
N GLU A 159 19.56 2.90 4.59
CA GLU A 159 19.55 2.49 3.18
C GLU A 159 19.25 1.01 2.98
N GLU A 160 19.59 0.21 3.98
CA GLU A 160 19.30 -1.22 4.04
C GLU A 160 17.88 -1.54 4.50
N TRP A 161 17.14 -0.54 4.98
CA TRP A 161 15.81 -0.67 5.58
C TRP A 161 14.76 0.23 4.90
N GLY A 162 14.88 0.38 3.58
CA GLY A 162 13.86 0.99 2.74
C GLY A 162 13.92 2.51 2.67
N TRP A 163 15.09 3.08 2.97
CA TRP A 163 15.43 4.48 2.74
C TRP A 163 16.47 4.63 1.64
N LYS A 164 16.62 5.83 1.12
CA LYS A 164 17.74 6.24 0.26
C LYS A 164 18.19 7.63 0.69
N ILE A 165 19.49 7.89 0.63
CA ILE A 165 20.04 9.21 0.90
C ILE A 165 20.09 9.99 -0.40
N LYS A 166 19.48 11.18 -0.42
CA LYS A 166 19.61 12.15 -1.52
C LYS A 166 19.77 13.53 -0.90
N ASN A 167 20.83 14.26 -1.28
CA ASN A 167 21.12 15.59 -0.73
C ASN A 167 21.13 15.63 0.81
N SER A 168 21.77 14.63 1.43
CA SER A 168 21.80 14.46 2.90
C SER A 168 20.43 14.29 3.57
N GLN A 169 19.39 13.97 2.82
CA GLN A 169 18.05 13.68 3.33
C GLN A 169 17.69 12.22 3.10
N LEU A 170 17.03 11.61 4.09
CA LEU A 170 16.44 10.29 3.96
C LEU A 170 15.11 10.38 3.21
N LEU A 171 15.05 9.75 2.04
CA LEU A 171 13.83 9.62 1.26
C LEU A 171 13.35 8.16 1.30
N PRO A 172 12.03 7.92 1.44
CA PRO A 172 11.52 6.56 1.45
C PRO A 172 11.63 5.93 0.06
N VAL A 173 12.08 4.68 0.00
CA VAL A 173 11.93 3.85 -1.20
C VAL A 173 10.50 3.31 -1.22
N GLN A 174 9.68 3.74 -2.18
CA GLN A 174 8.24 3.43 -2.14
C GLN A 174 7.91 2.06 -2.74
N THR A 175 8.63 1.64 -3.77
CA THR A 175 8.45 0.40 -4.52
C THR A 175 9.65 0.20 -5.45
N HIS A 176 9.93 -1.05 -5.84
CA HIS A 176 10.88 -1.38 -6.91
C HIS A 176 10.17 -1.67 -8.24
N LEU A 177 8.84 -1.72 -8.25
CA LEU A 177 8.03 -1.93 -9.44
C LEU A 177 7.71 -0.61 -10.14
N PRO A 178 7.58 -0.60 -11.49
CA PRO A 178 7.13 0.57 -12.22
C PRO A 178 5.68 0.93 -11.84
N ALA A 179 5.32 2.22 -12.00
CA ALA A 179 3.99 2.73 -11.64
C ALA A 179 2.84 2.03 -12.41
N ALA A 180 3.12 1.54 -13.62
CA ALA A 180 2.23 0.70 -14.40
C ALA A 180 3.09 -0.24 -15.26
N PRO A 181 2.58 -1.44 -15.61
CA PRO A 181 3.17 -2.27 -16.65
C PRO A 181 3.37 -1.47 -17.94
N GLU A 182 4.49 -1.69 -18.64
CA GLU A 182 4.78 -0.95 -19.88
C GLU A 182 3.65 -1.06 -20.91
N LYS A 183 3.03 -2.25 -21.00
CA LYS A 183 1.88 -2.50 -21.88
C LYS A 183 0.70 -1.57 -21.56
N LEU A 184 0.49 -1.20 -20.29
CA LEU A 184 -0.58 -0.28 -19.88
C LEU A 184 -0.19 1.20 -20.06
N THR A 185 1.09 1.55 -19.91
CA THR A 185 1.57 2.92 -20.23
C THR A 185 1.46 3.26 -21.73
N LYS A 186 1.37 2.22 -22.58
CA LYS A 186 1.21 2.32 -24.03
C LYS A 186 -0.25 2.13 -24.47
N ILE A 187 -1.23 2.21 -23.57
CA ILE A 187 -2.65 2.24 -23.97
C ILE A 187 -2.94 3.61 -24.58
N PHE A 188 -2.94 3.67 -25.91
CA PHE A 188 -3.43 4.84 -26.62
C PHE A 188 -4.76 4.52 -27.28
N ARG A 189 -5.73 5.43 -27.09
CA ARG A 189 -7.03 5.39 -27.75
C ARG A 189 -7.15 6.53 -28.73
N CYS A 190 -7.78 6.27 -29.87
CA CYS A 190 -8.19 7.31 -30.79
C CYS A 190 -9.68 7.63 -30.62
N ASN A 191 -10.08 8.83 -31.03
CA ASN A 191 -11.48 9.22 -31.22
C ASN A 191 -11.76 9.57 -32.68
N CYS A 192 -11.08 8.88 -33.61
CA CYS A 192 -11.17 9.16 -35.05
C CYS A 192 -12.58 8.85 -35.57
N LYS A 193 -13.24 9.83 -36.19
CA LYS A 193 -14.59 9.70 -36.76
C LYS A 193 -14.59 9.21 -38.20
N THR A 194 -13.54 9.50 -38.96
CA THR A 194 -13.47 9.30 -40.42
C THR A 194 -12.49 8.19 -40.83
N GLY A 195 -12.19 7.26 -39.92
CA GLY A 195 -11.28 6.14 -40.16
C GLY A 195 -9.87 6.33 -39.56
N CYS A 196 -9.11 5.24 -39.47
CA CYS A 196 -7.81 5.19 -38.79
C CYS A 196 -6.63 4.83 -39.70
N SER A 197 -6.76 5.03 -41.02
CA SER A 197 -5.77 4.59 -42.02
C SER A 197 -4.51 5.46 -42.10
N THR A 198 -4.55 6.70 -41.62
CA THR A 198 -3.45 7.67 -41.76
C THR A 198 -2.83 8.03 -40.41
N SER A 199 -1.65 8.66 -40.43
CA SER A 199 -0.96 9.20 -39.24
C SER A 199 -1.75 10.32 -38.51
N ARG A 200 -2.93 10.71 -39.01
CA ARG A 200 -3.90 11.52 -38.26
C ARG A 200 -4.54 10.74 -37.11
N CYS A 201 -4.54 9.41 -37.18
CA CYS A 201 -4.92 8.56 -36.06
C CYS A 201 -3.76 8.46 -35.06
N PRO A 202 -3.97 8.83 -33.77
CA PRO A 202 -2.95 8.71 -32.74
C PRO A 202 -2.42 7.28 -32.58
N CYS A 203 -3.31 6.28 -32.70
CA CYS A 203 -2.91 4.86 -32.62
C CYS A 203 -1.96 4.50 -33.79
N LYS A 204 -2.31 4.88 -35.03
CA LYS A 204 -1.47 4.61 -36.21
C LYS A 204 -0.13 5.35 -36.15
N ARG A 205 -0.13 6.58 -35.62
CA ARG A 205 1.07 7.42 -35.48
C ARG A 205 2.09 6.83 -34.50
N ILE A 206 1.65 6.12 -33.47
CA ILE A 206 2.50 5.48 -32.46
C ILE A 206 2.54 3.95 -32.71
N PRO A 207 2.79 3.56 -33.97
CA PRO A 207 2.48 2.26 -34.61
C PRO A 207 1.79 1.16 -33.76
N ILE A 208 0.57 1.43 -33.27
CA ILE A 208 -0.25 0.43 -32.55
C ILE A 208 -1.62 0.31 -33.19
N ALA A 209 -2.20 -0.87 -33.06
CA ALA A 209 -3.56 -1.12 -33.51
C ALA A 209 -4.59 -0.40 -32.62
N CYS A 210 -5.67 0.04 -33.24
CA CYS A 210 -6.86 0.46 -32.54
C CYS A 210 -7.49 -0.74 -31.84
N THR A 211 -7.78 -0.60 -30.56
CA THR A 211 -8.43 -1.63 -29.73
C THR A 211 -9.87 -1.23 -29.40
N TRP A 212 -10.62 -2.13 -28.74
CA TRP A 212 -11.96 -1.88 -28.20
C TRP A 212 -12.07 -0.65 -27.28
N MET A 213 -10.94 -0.16 -26.78
CA MET A 213 -10.84 1.03 -25.93
C MET A 213 -10.84 2.36 -26.73
N CYS A 214 -10.74 2.30 -28.07
CA CYS A 214 -10.88 3.46 -28.94
C CYS A 214 -12.33 3.95 -28.98
N GLY A 215 -12.56 5.27 -28.90
CA GLY A 215 -13.89 5.81 -28.62
C GLY A 215 -14.92 5.53 -29.72
N VAL A 216 -14.58 5.84 -30.97
CA VAL A 216 -15.50 5.69 -32.11
C VAL A 216 -15.26 4.38 -32.85
N CYS A 217 -14.00 4.08 -33.24
CA CYS A 217 -13.75 2.91 -34.06
C CYS A 217 -13.75 1.58 -33.30
N LYS A 218 -13.50 1.61 -31.99
CA LYS A 218 -13.41 0.44 -31.10
C LYS A 218 -12.57 -0.72 -31.64
N GLY A 219 -11.60 -0.45 -32.53
CA GLY A 219 -10.81 -1.52 -33.15
C GLY A 219 -11.61 -2.51 -34.00
N GLU A 220 -12.86 -2.19 -34.36
CA GLU A 220 -13.71 -3.07 -35.18
C GLU A 220 -14.10 -2.38 -36.50
N SER A 221 -14.38 -1.08 -36.44
CA SER A 221 -14.86 -0.29 -37.59
C SER A 221 -13.78 0.59 -38.24
N CYS A 222 -12.49 0.26 -38.07
CA CYS A 222 -11.42 1.02 -38.70
C CYS A 222 -10.30 0.17 -39.29
N ALA A 223 -9.64 0.72 -40.32
CA ALA A 223 -8.51 0.12 -41.02
C ALA A 223 -7.22 -0.08 -40.19
N ASN A 224 -7.20 0.31 -38.92
CA ASN A 224 -6.04 0.11 -38.02
C ASN A 224 -6.37 -0.88 -36.90
N SER A 225 -7.38 -1.73 -37.05
CA SER A 225 -7.66 -2.79 -36.09
C SER A 225 -6.62 -3.91 -36.17
N SER A 226 -6.24 -4.46 -35.02
CA SER A 226 -5.57 -5.75 -34.95
C SER A 226 -6.65 -6.79 -34.75
N ARG A 227 -6.90 -7.66 -35.74
CA ARG A 227 -7.54 -8.95 -35.45
C ARG A 227 -6.62 -9.66 -34.47
N LEU A 228 -7.01 -9.72 -33.20
CA LEU A 228 -6.34 -10.58 -32.24
C LEU A 228 -6.70 -12.01 -32.65
N GLU A 229 -5.74 -12.76 -33.18
CA GLU A 229 -5.80 -14.21 -33.05
C GLU A 229 -5.61 -14.50 -31.56
N ILE A 230 -6.66 -15.02 -30.93
CA ILE A 230 -6.61 -15.49 -29.55
C ILE A 230 -5.81 -16.79 -29.60
N ASP A 231 -4.59 -16.75 -29.08
CA ASP A 231 -3.81 -17.96 -28.82
C ASP A 231 -4.39 -18.60 -27.54
N ASP A 232 -5.11 -19.72 -27.72
CA ASP A 232 -5.79 -20.49 -26.67
C ASP A 232 -4.81 -21.26 -25.74
N SER A 233 -3.51 -20.98 -25.76
CA SER A 233 -2.50 -21.74 -25.02
C SER A 233 -2.17 -21.23 -23.61
N VAL A 234 -3.14 -20.67 -22.88
CA VAL A 234 -3.00 -20.49 -21.42
C VAL A 234 -4.19 -21.11 -20.71
N SER A 235 -4.17 -22.43 -20.65
CA SER A 235 -4.98 -23.23 -19.73
C SER A 235 -4.55 -22.96 -18.29
N VAL A 236 -5.57 -22.75 -17.45
CA VAL A 236 -5.60 -22.49 -16.00
C VAL A 236 -4.72 -23.44 -15.19
#